data_AF-A0A4Y2WUJ8-F1
#
_entry.id   AF-A0A4Y2WUJ8-F1
#
_cell.length_a   1.000
_cell.length_b   1.000
_cell.length_c   1.000
_cell.angle_alpha   90.00
_cell.angle_beta   90.00
_cell.angle_gamma   90.00
#
_symmetry.space_group_name_H-M   'P 1'
#
loop_
_entity.id
_entity.type
_entity.pdbx_description
1 polymer ?
#
loop_
_entity_poly.entity_id
_entity_poly.type
_entity_poly.pdbx_seq_one_letter_code
_entity_poly.pdbx_strand_id
1 'polypeptide(L)' 'WTFNLCSLPTPQCYCSLAVWNDRIYCIGGLILESREKMRPTKEVWIFNDKTQIWEGGPPLPVPRMSCATLVYG' A
#
# COMPACT_ATOMS: atom_id res chain seq x y z
N TRP A 1 -11.07 -12.02 14.68
CA TRP A 1 -10.67 -11.61 13.32
C TRP A 1 -11.91 -11.51 12.45
N THR A 2 -12.10 -10.40 11.75
CA THR A 2 -13.17 -10.21 10.76
C THR A 2 -12.58 -10.40 9.36
N PHE A 3 -13.32 -11.04 8.46
CA PHE A 3 -12.82 -11.47 7.14
C PHE A 3 -13.41 -10.67 5.97
N ASN A 4 -14.06 -9.54 6.24
CA ASN A 4 -14.90 -8.82 5.26
C ASN A 4 -14.31 -7.46 4.85
N LEU A 5 -12.99 -7.40 4.68
CA LEU A 5 -12.28 -6.23 4.18
C LEU A 5 -12.07 -6.36 2.67
N CYS A 6 -12.21 -5.27 1.91
CA CYS A 6 -11.80 -5.30 0.52
C CYS A 6 -10.31 -5.62 0.40
N SER A 7 -9.98 -6.59 -0.45
CA SER A 7 -8.60 -6.91 -0.80
C SER A 7 -7.91 -5.69 -1.41
N LEU A 8 -6.60 -5.60 -1.16
CA LEU A 8 -5.77 -4.61 -1.81
C LEU A 8 -5.88 -4.77 -3.35
N PRO A 9 -6.09 -3.68 -4.12
CA PRO A 9 -6.30 -3.79 -5.57
C PRO A 9 -5.11 -4.40 -6.31
N THR A 10 -3.89 -4.09 -5.87
CA THR A 10 -2.66 -4.70 -6.36
C THR A 10 -2.04 -5.57 -5.26
N PRO A 11 -1.95 -6.90 -5.44
CA PRO A 11 -1.23 -7.76 -4.51
C PRO A 11 0.25 -7.34 -4.43
N GLN A 12 0.73 -7.01 -3.23
CA GLN A 12 2.10 -6.53 -3.03
C GLN A 12 2.68 -6.98 -1.69
N CYS A 13 4.00 -7.16 -1.66
CA CYS A 13 4.77 -7.45 -0.44
C CYS A 13 5.88 -6.39 -0.24
N TYR A 14 6.59 -6.42 0.88
CA TYR A 14 7.65 -5.44 1.20
C TYR A 14 7.20 -3.96 1.16
N CYS A 15 5.90 -3.70 1.24
CA CYS A 15 5.35 -2.36 1.37
C CYS A 15 5.56 -1.84 2.79
N SER A 16 5.53 -0.51 2.93
CA SER A 16 5.54 0.14 4.23
C SER A 16 4.11 0.51 4.61
N LEU A 17 3.75 0.37 5.89
CA LEU A 17 2.44 0.75 6.41
C LEU A 17 2.57 1.94 7.37
N ALA A 18 1.63 2.88 7.28
CA ALA A 18 1.53 4.01 8.18
C ALA A 18 0.07 4.39 8.42
N VAL A 19 -0.23 4.96 9.59
CA VAL A 19 -1.56 5.49 9.92
C VAL A 19 -1.49 7.01 10.01
N TRP A 20 -2.40 7.70 9.35
CA TRP A 20 -2.54 9.15 9.43
C TRP A 20 -3.99 9.55 9.16
N ASN A 21 -4.55 10.47 9.95
CA ASN A 21 -5.94 10.93 9.84
C ASN A 21 -6.96 9.77 9.72
N ASP A 22 -6.88 8.79 10.62
CA ASP A 22 -7.76 7.61 10.67
C ASP A 22 -7.80 6.77 9.38
N ARG A 23 -6.72 6.83 8.58
CA ARG A 23 -6.55 6.06 7.34
C ARG A 23 -5.24 5.27 7.38
N ILE A 24 -5.25 4.10 6.76
CA ILE A 24 -4.04 3.26 6.63
C ILE A 24 -3.46 3.46 5.24
N TYR A 25 -2.17 3.79 5.18
CA TYR A 25 -1.42 3.98 3.95
C TYR A 25 -0.54 2.77 3.71
N CYS A 26 -0.65 2.17 2.53
CA CYS A 26 0.21 1.10 2.03
C CYS A 26 1.09 1.68 0.93
N ILE A 27 2.38 1.86 1.24
CA ILE A 27 3.29 2.71 0.48
C ILE A 27 4.37 1.85 -0.19
N GLY A 28 4.44 1.93 -1.52
CA GLY A 28 5.40 1.18 -2.32
C GLY A 28 5.23 -0.34 -2.15
N GLY A 29 6.34 -1.06 -2.27
CA GLY A 29 6.39 -2.52 -2.17
C GLY A 29 6.88 -3.16 -3.47
N LEU A 30 6.74 -4.46 -3.53
CA LEU A 30 7.13 -5.33 -4.62
C LEU A 30 5.88 -6.03 -5.16
N ILE A 31 5.64 -5.87 -6.46
CA ILE A 31 4.47 -6.43 -7.16
C ILE A 31 4.90 -7.41 -8.24
N LEU A 32 4.00 -8.32 -8.61
CA LEU A 32 4.17 -9.17 -9.79
C LEU A 32 4.04 -8.31 -11.06
N GLU A 33 5.09 -8.26 -11.87
CA GLU A 33 5.04 -7.74 -13.24
C GLU A 33 4.63 -8.84 -14.22
N SER A 34 5.12 -10.06 -13.97
CA SER A 34 4.72 -11.27 -14.69
C SER A 34 4.84 -12.48 -13.74
N ARG A 35 4.48 -13.68 -14.21
CA ARG A 35 4.52 -14.92 -13.41
C ARG A 35 5.87 -15.20 -12.76
N GLU A 36 6.96 -14.75 -13.36
CA GLU A 36 8.33 -15.02 -12.90
C GLU A 36 9.11 -13.75 -12.55
N LYS A 37 8.48 -12.57 -12.66
CA LYS A 37 9.16 -11.30 -12.49
C LYS A 37 8.42 -10.41 -11.51
N MET A 38 9.15 -9.99 -10.49
CA MET A 38 8.70 -8.98 -9.54
C MET A 38 9.36 -7.64 -9.84
N ARG A 39 8.68 -6.54 -9.54
CA ARG A 39 9.26 -5.19 -9.60
C ARG A 39 8.86 -4.34 -8.41
N PRO A 40 9.72 -3.42 -7.95
CA PRO A 40 9.28 -2.39 -7.02
C PRO A 40 8.18 -1.51 -7.64
N THR A 41 7.28 -1.00 -6.80
CA THR A 41 6.18 -0.12 -7.24
C THR A 41 6.27 1.28 -6.65
N LYS A 42 5.63 2.22 -7.36
CA LYS A 42 5.38 3.59 -6.90
C LYS A 42 4.00 3.74 -6.26
N GLU A 43 3.18 2.71 -6.32
CA GLU A 43 1.79 2.76 -5.86
C GLU A 43 1.70 3.09 -4.37
N VAL A 44 0.69 3.89 -4.04
CA VAL A 44 0.25 4.16 -2.69
C VAL A 44 -1.23 3.84 -2.63
N TRP A 45 -1.62 2.98 -1.72
CA TRP A 45 -3.01 2.62 -1.48
C TRP A 45 -3.43 3.16 -0.12
N ILE A 46 -4.63 3.73 -0.04
CA ILE A 46 -5.17 4.34 1.17
C ILE A 46 -6.44 3.60 1.55
N PHE A 47 -6.42 2.93 2.70
CA PHE A 47 -7.58 2.25 3.24
C PHE A 47 -8.40 3.22 4.09
N ASN A 48 -9.69 3.29 3.80
CA ASN A 48 -10.66 4.04 4.59
C ASN A 48 -11.47 3.07 5.44
N ASP A 49 -11.27 3.12 6.76
CA ASP A 49 -11.93 2.20 7.70
C ASP A 49 -13.45 2.42 7.79
N LYS A 50 -13.97 3.60 7.42
CA LYS A 50 -15.43 3.83 7.41
C LYS A 50 -16.12 3.16 6.23
N THR A 51 -15.47 3.14 5.07
CA THR A 51 -16.02 2.59 3.84
C THR A 51 -15.51 1.20 3.53
N GLN A 52 -14.50 0.72 4.27
CA GLN A 52 -13.86 -0.59 4.13
C GLN A 52 -13.28 -0.84 2.73
N ILE A 53 -12.89 0.22 2.02
CA ILE A 53 -12.33 0.18 0.66
C ILE A 53 -10.93 0.79 0.60
N TRP A 54 -10.17 0.34 -0.40
CA TRP A 54 -8.89 0.92 -0.79
C TRP A 54 -9.09 1.94 -1.92
N GLU A 55 -8.48 3.10 -1.76
CA GLU A 55 -8.43 4.19 -2.73
C GLU A 55 -6.98 4.40 -3.20
N GLY A 56 -6.80 4.81 -4.45
CA GLY A 56 -5.48 5.18 -4.97
C GLY A 56 -5.00 6.51 -4.38
N GLY A 57 -3.79 6.53 -3.84
CA GLY A 57 -3.10 7.74 -3.38
C GLY A 57 -2.10 8.31 -4.40
N PRO A 58 -1.51 9.48 -4.13
CA PRO A 58 -0.43 10.01 -4.94
C PRO A 58 0.75 9.04 -5.00
N PRO A 59 1.31 8.75 -6.19
CA PRO A 59 2.40 7.79 -6.32
C PRO A 59 3.71 8.36 -5.75
N LEU A 60 4.59 7.47 -5.31
CA LEU A 60 5.96 7.83 -4.96
C LEU A 60 6.73 8.38 -6.18
N PRO A 61 7.64 9.34 -6.00
CA PRO A 61 8.47 9.83 -7.10
C PRO A 61 9.30 8.72 -7.78
N VAL A 62 9.83 7.80 -6.98
CA VAL A 62 10.61 6.64 -7.40
C VAL A 62 10.07 5.36 -6.74
N PRO A 63 10.17 4.19 -7.39
CA PRO A 63 9.72 2.94 -6.80
C PRO A 63 10.51 2.61 -5.53
N ARG A 64 9.85 2.11 -4.49
CA ARG A 64 10.48 1.75 -3.22
C ARG A 64 9.93 0.42 -2.71
N MET A 65 10.78 -0.38 -2.06
CA MET A 65 10.38 -1.59 -1.33
C MET A 65 11.29 -1.76 -0.10
N SER A 66 10.85 -2.52 0.90
CA SER A 66 11.58 -2.79 2.14
C SER A 66 12.02 -1.50 2.86
N CYS A 67 11.19 -0.46 2.79
CA CYS A 67 11.45 0.84 3.40
C CYS A 67 10.68 1.00 4.71
N ALA A 68 11.24 1.83 5.61
CA ALA A 68 10.51 2.34 6.76
C ALA A 68 9.78 3.64 6.40
N THR A 69 8.62 3.84 6.98
CA THR A 69 7.87 5.11 6.90
C THR A 69 7.73 5.67 8.31
N LEU A 70 7.84 6.99 8.43
CA LEU A 70 7.53 7.73 9.65
C LEU A 70 6.45 8.76 9.31
N VAL A 71 5.45 8.84 10.19
CA VAL A 71 4.49 9.94 10.19
C VAL A 71 4.91 10.87 11.33
N TYR A 72 5.04 12.15 11.02
CA TYR A 72 5.31 13.20 12.00
C TYR A 72 4.27 14.30 11.80
N GLY A 73 3.59 14.66 12.89
CA GLY A 73 2.48 15.61 12.92
C GLY A 73 2.04 15.86 14.35
#